data_AF-A0A6A4VDJ9-F1
#
_entry.id   AF-A0A6A4VDJ9-F1
#
_cell.length_a   1.000
_cell.length_b   1.000
_cell.length_c   1.000
_cell.angle_alpha   90.00
_cell.angle_beta   90.00
_cell.angle_gamma   90.00
#
_symmetry.space_group_name_H-M   'P 1'
#
loop_
_entity.id
_entity.type
_entity.pdbx_description
1 polymer ?
#
loop_
_entity_poly.entity_id
_entity_poly.type
_entity_poly.pdbx_seq_one_letter_code
_entity_poly.pdbx_strand_id
1 'polypeptide(L)'
;MREDGPAICDGKNYIIIKGSFMKLAKLKTQKQCQLGRASVDVAGLLGHPVGTQFRLHSGGGKQRLMRPEPVEHTEDLADAIAADESAADNRNLLANQTSQAMTKERIMEMREQGATGKEIVTTIVDNSTNLRVDSLSQLLTACSVRPGGRYLVLESGCLAVTVAAVLERLGGHGHLVHLFQGGTPQRHAVDAINFTSDQLACLSCLDLRTLMTHHPADPTASAPAYTRTRCEDSELALNMLSSKEMDGLLLCCRQHPVNLLRYLLRFLAVSRPFAVFCPYKEPLLECYFAMKAEGCIMLKVTETWLRNYQVLPERTHPEINMSGGGGYILSGFKVDRSLNRAPVTD
;
A
#
# COMPACT_ATOMS: atom_id res chain seq x y z
N MET A 1 8.33 -15.27 17.80
CA MET A 1 8.67 -13.92 17.29
C MET A 1 10.00 -14.04 16.56
N ARG A 2 10.26 -13.23 15.51
CA ARG A 2 11.62 -13.16 14.95
C ARG A 2 12.45 -12.29 15.89
N GLU A 3 13.22 -12.91 16.77
CA GLU A 3 14.19 -12.21 17.63
C GLU A 3 15.27 -11.49 16.79
N ASP A 4 15.41 -11.85 15.50
CA ASP A 4 16.41 -11.32 14.56
C ASP A 4 15.88 -10.22 13.60
N GLY A 5 14.81 -9.50 13.98
CA GLY A 5 14.31 -8.37 13.19
C GLY A 5 15.28 -7.17 13.17
N PRO A 6 15.28 -6.32 12.12
CA PRO A 6 16.06 -5.08 12.15
C PRO A 6 15.63 -4.19 13.32
N ALA A 7 16.58 -3.51 13.94
CA ALA A 7 16.30 -2.62 15.07
C ALA A 7 15.46 -1.40 14.66
N ILE A 8 14.63 -0.91 15.58
CA ILE A 8 13.90 0.34 15.44
C ILE A 8 14.89 1.50 15.58
N CYS A 9 15.16 2.15 14.46
CA CYS A 9 16.06 3.31 14.34
C CYS A 9 15.33 4.66 14.42
N ASP A 10 16.02 5.65 14.96
CA ASP A 10 15.59 7.05 14.98
C ASP A 10 15.42 7.63 13.57
N GLY A 11 14.43 8.49 13.38
CA GLY A 11 14.16 9.21 12.14
C GLY A 11 13.51 8.40 11.03
N LYS A 12 13.15 7.13 11.27
CA LYS A 12 12.52 6.23 10.30
C LYS A 12 11.01 6.11 10.53
N ASN A 13 10.28 5.65 9.51
CA ASN A 13 8.83 5.42 9.56
C ASN A 13 8.52 3.99 10.00
N TYR A 14 7.53 3.80 10.86
CA TYR A 14 7.08 2.48 11.31
C TYR A 14 5.56 2.42 11.37
N ILE A 15 5.01 1.21 11.30
CA ILE A 15 3.59 0.95 11.57
C ILE A 15 3.48 0.51 13.03
N ILE A 16 2.69 1.25 13.81
CA ILE A 16 2.34 0.88 15.18
C ILE A 16 0.96 0.23 15.15
N ILE A 17 0.85 -0.98 15.71
CA ILE A 17 -0.37 -1.77 15.74
C ILE A 17 -0.86 -1.87 17.19
N LYS A 18 -2.13 -1.55 17.42
CA LYS A 18 -2.82 -1.69 18.71
C LYS A 18 -4.21 -2.29 18.47
N GLY A 19 -4.36 -3.60 18.65
CA GLY A 19 -5.57 -4.31 18.24
C GLY A 19 -5.82 -4.11 16.75
N SER A 20 -7.03 -3.69 16.37
CA SER A 20 -7.36 -3.38 14.98
C SER A 20 -6.87 -2.00 14.49
N PHE A 21 -6.29 -1.18 15.37
CA PHE A 21 -5.80 0.15 15.00
C PHE A 21 -4.37 0.07 14.48
N MET A 22 -4.14 0.58 13.27
CA MET A 22 -2.82 0.72 12.67
C MET A 22 -2.53 2.20 12.41
N LYS A 23 -1.29 2.62 12.70
CA LYS A 23 -0.85 3.99 12.42
C LYS A 23 0.58 4.00 11.87
N LEU A 24 0.75 4.63 10.71
CA LEU A 24 2.06 5.03 10.22
C LEU A 24 2.58 6.21 11.04
N ALA A 25 3.79 6.08 11.59
CA ALA A 25 4.43 7.11 12.38
C ALA A 25 5.92 7.21 12.06
N LYS A 26 6.39 8.44 11.87
CA LYS A 26 7.83 8.74 11.86
C LYS A 26 8.31 8.85 13.30
N LEU A 27 9.15 7.91 13.72
CA LEU A 27 9.72 7.91 15.06
C LEU A 27 10.92 8.85 15.08
N LYS A 28 10.89 9.87 15.95
CA LYS A 28 12.01 10.78 16.18
C LYS A 28 12.11 11.03 17.68
N THR A 29 13.28 10.85 18.27
CA THR A 29 13.54 10.91 19.72
C THR A 29 13.03 12.21 20.37
N GLN A 30 13.13 13.32 19.65
CA GLN A 30 12.68 14.64 20.11
C GLN A 30 11.17 14.90 19.96
N LYS A 31 10.41 13.94 19.42
CA LYS A 31 8.96 14.08 19.18
C LYS A 31 8.22 12.96 19.91
N GLN A 32 7.11 13.32 20.55
CA GLN A 32 6.19 12.32 21.07
C GLN A 32 5.35 11.72 19.92
N CYS A 33 5.05 10.42 20.00
CA CYS A 33 4.18 9.75 19.03
C CYS A 33 2.75 9.62 19.59
N GLN A 34 1.77 10.21 18.91
CA GLN A 34 0.38 10.08 19.33
C GLN A 34 -0.20 8.73 18.90
N LEU A 35 -0.73 7.96 19.84
CA LEU A 35 -1.45 6.70 19.59
C LEU A 35 -2.87 6.80 20.17
N GLY A 36 -3.81 7.22 19.33
CA GLY A 36 -5.14 7.63 19.79
C GLY A 36 -5.05 8.88 20.67
N ARG A 37 -5.37 8.73 21.97
CA ARG A 37 -5.29 9.81 22.98
C ARG A 37 -4.04 9.74 23.86
N ALA A 38 -3.23 8.69 23.69
CA ALA A 38 -2.01 8.49 24.44
C ALA A 38 -0.83 9.10 23.67
N SER A 39 0.03 9.83 24.39
CA SER A 39 1.31 10.24 23.85
C SER A 39 2.34 9.21 24.25
N VAL A 40 3.06 8.60 23.30
CA VAL A 40 4.05 7.56 23.58
C VAL A 40 5.45 8.16 23.51
N ASP A 41 6.26 7.84 24.51
CA ASP A 41 7.68 8.16 24.51
C ASP A 41 8.41 7.31 23.46
N VAL A 42 8.94 7.98 22.43
CA VAL A 42 9.61 7.32 21.31
C VAL A 42 10.96 6.76 21.73
N ALA A 43 11.64 7.36 22.71
CA ALA A 43 12.98 6.94 23.12
C ALA A 43 13.00 5.48 23.61
N GLY A 44 11.97 5.08 24.36
CA GLY A 44 11.82 3.70 24.85
C GLY A 44 11.47 2.65 23.77
N LEU A 45 11.20 3.07 22.54
CA LEU A 45 10.97 2.15 21.41
C LEU A 45 12.26 1.84 20.62
N LEU A 46 13.24 2.74 20.67
CA LEU A 46 14.43 2.65 19.83
C LEU A 46 15.36 1.52 20.27
N GLY A 47 16.06 0.92 19.30
CA GLY A 47 17.02 -0.17 19.54
C GLY A 47 16.38 -1.56 19.65
N HIS A 48 15.09 -1.66 19.97
CA HIS A 48 14.38 -2.94 19.98
C HIS A 48 14.12 -3.46 18.55
N PRO A 49 14.06 -4.79 18.32
CA PRO A 49 13.70 -5.35 17.02
C PRO A 49 12.31 -4.93 16.54
N VAL A 50 12.15 -4.71 15.24
CA VAL A 50 10.81 -4.54 14.63
C VAL A 50 9.98 -5.80 14.88
N GLY A 51 8.77 -5.62 15.41
CA GLY A 51 7.89 -6.71 15.84
C GLY A 51 7.85 -6.89 17.37
N THR A 52 8.69 -6.18 18.12
CA THR A 52 8.63 -6.14 19.59
C THR A 52 7.26 -5.63 20.06
N GLN A 53 6.69 -6.31 21.05
CA GLN A 53 5.47 -5.90 21.73
C GLN A 53 5.81 -5.05 22.95
N PHE A 54 5.05 -3.98 23.17
CA PHE A 54 5.27 -3.06 24.28
C PHE A 54 4.01 -2.91 25.14
N ARG A 55 4.18 -3.04 26.45
CA ARG A 55 3.20 -2.58 27.43
C ARG A 55 3.41 -1.11 27.70
N LEU A 56 2.33 -0.34 27.72
CA LEU A 56 2.38 1.10 27.94
C LEU A 56 2.06 1.43 29.40
N HIS A 57 3.03 1.99 30.13
CA HIS A 57 2.86 2.43 31.52
C HIS A 57 2.64 3.94 31.58
N SER A 58 1.76 4.40 32.49
CA SER A 58 1.56 5.83 32.72
C SER A 58 2.84 6.41 33.31
N GLY A 59 3.48 7.33 32.58
CA GLY A 59 4.81 7.86 32.93
C GLY A 59 4.83 8.87 34.07
N GLY A 60 3.68 9.16 34.69
CA GLY A 60 3.51 10.19 35.73
C GLY A 60 3.68 11.62 35.19
N GLY A 61 2.62 12.43 35.21
CA GLY A 61 2.69 13.84 34.79
C GLY A 61 1.38 14.38 34.19
N LYS A 62 1.29 15.72 34.03
CA LYS A 62 0.11 16.41 33.44
C LYS A 62 -0.10 16.09 31.95
N GLN A 63 0.96 15.73 31.23
CA GLN A 63 0.87 15.18 29.88
C GLN A 63 0.77 13.67 30.01
N ARG A 64 -0.25 13.06 29.38
CA ARG A 64 -0.50 11.61 29.32
C ARG A 64 0.59 10.88 28.52
N LEU A 65 1.83 11.02 28.95
CA LEU A 65 3.01 10.40 28.36
C LEU A 65 3.10 8.98 28.87
N MET A 66 3.00 8.03 27.95
CA MET A 66 3.10 6.61 28.19
C MET A 66 4.52 6.16 27.89
N ARG A 67 5.13 5.47 28.85
CA ARG A 67 6.45 4.85 28.70
C ARG A 67 6.25 3.43 28.18
N PRO A 68 6.82 3.07 27.03
CA PRO A 68 6.78 1.70 26.54
C PRO A 68 7.79 0.83 27.29
N GLU A 69 7.36 -0.35 27.68
CA GLU A 69 8.19 -1.41 28.26
C GLU A 69 8.05 -2.66 27.39
N PRO A 70 9.14 -3.25 26.88
CA PRO A 70 9.09 -4.45 26.06
C PRO A 70 8.54 -5.63 26.87
N VAL A 71 7.70 -6.44 26.25
CA VAL A 71 7.14 -7.65 26.87
C VAL A 71 7.32 -8.86 25.96
N GLU A 72 7.65 -10.00 26.56
CA GLU A 72 7.78 -11.28 25.83
C GLU A 72 6.41 -11.88 25.48
N HIS A 73 5.43 -11.65 26.36
CA HIS A 73 4.07 -12.16 26.21
C HIS A 73 3.05 -11.05 26.50
N THR A 74 2.12 -10.86 25.57
CA THR A 74 0.86 -10.20 25.85
C THR A 74 -0.12 -11.23 26.36
N GLU A 75 -0.72 -11.01 27.53
CA GLU A 75 -1.89 -11.77 27.95
C GLU A 75 -3.00 -11.51 26.93
N ASP A 76 -3.45 -12.55 26.22
CA ASP A 76 -4.65 -12.44 25.43
C ASP A 76 -5.82 -12.39 26.42
N LEU A 77 -6.59 -11.31 26.36
CA LEU A 77 -7.79 -11.17 27.18
C LEU A 77 -8.74 -12.36 26.95
N ALA A 78 -8.75 -12.94 25.75
CA ALA A 78 -9.53 -14.14 25.45
C ALA A 78 -9.07 -15.37 26.25
N ASP A 79 -7.76 -15.55 26.44
CA ASP A 79 -7.19 -16.65 27.21
C ASP A 79 -7.44 -16.46 28.70
N ALA A 80 -7.31 -15.22 29.19
CA ALA A 80 -7.64 -14.89 30.58
C ALA A 80 -9.12 -15.13 30.89
N ILE A 81 -10.04 -14.78 29.97
CA ILE A 81 -11.47 -15.05 30.11
C ILE A 81 -11.77 -16.56 30.04
N ALA A 82 -11.06 -17.30 29.17
CA ALA A 82 -11.28 -18.74 29.03
C ALA A 82 -10.82 -19.55 30.25
N ALA A 83 -9.95 -19.00 31.09
CA ALA A 83 -9.49 -19.61 32.32
C ALA A 83 -10.54 -19.55 33.47
N ASP A 84 -11.55 -18.66 33.36
CA ASP A 84 -12.63 -18.55 34.35
C ASP A 84 -13.68 -19.66 34.16
N GLU A 85 -14.31 -20.06 35.28
CA GLU A 85 -15.42 -21.02 35.24
C GLU A 85 -16.62 -20.45 34.47
N SER A 86 -16.96 -21.08 33.34
CA SER A 86 -18.09 -20.70 32.50
C SER A 86 -19.19 -21.76 32.52
N ALA A 87 -20.45 -21.33 32.60
CA ALA A 87 -21.61 -22.22 32.55
C ALA A 87 -21.88 -22.69 31.11
N ALA A 88 -22.50 -23.88 30.96
CA ALA A 88 -22.76 -24.48 29.65
C ALA A 88 -23.85 -23.77 28.83
N ASP A 89 -24.71 -22.97 29.47
CA ASP A 89 -25.80 -22.28 28.79
C ASP A 89 -26.16 -20.94 29.45
N ASN A 90 -26.95 -20.16 28.72
CA ASN A 90 -27.43 -18.85 29.11
C ASN A 90 -28.90 -18.87 29.58
N ARG A 91 -29.49 -20.03 29.92
CA ARG A 91 -30.94 -20.14 30.16
C ARG A 91 -31.45 -19.33 31.35
N ASN A 92 -30.56 -19.09 32.32
CA ASN A 92 -30.84 -18.34 33.55
C ASN A 92 -30.28 -16.91 33.51
N LEU A 93 -29.66 -16.49 32.40
CA LEU A 93 -29.21 -15.10 32.25
C LEU A 93 -30.42 -14.21 32.01
N LEU A 94 -30.77 -13.43 33.03
CA LEU A 94 -31.81 -12.42 32.95
C LEU A 94 -31.21 -11.11 32.45
N ALA A 95 -31.80 -10.52 31.41
CA ALA A 95 -31.39 -9.21 30.89
C ALA A 95 -31.82 -8.07 31.83
N ASN A 96 -31.22 -7.98 33.02
CA ASN A 96 -31.43 -6.90 33.96
C ASN A 96 -30.30 -5.86 33.85
N GLN A 97 -30.62 -4.59 34.13
CA GLN A 97 -29.64 -3.49 34.11
C GLN A 97 -28.69 -3.50 35.33
N THR A 98 -28.76 -4.54 36.18
CA THR A 98 -28.03 -4.66 37.45
C THR A 98 -26.84 -5.61 37.38
N SER A 99 -26.62 -6.31 36.25
CA SER A 99 -25.51 -7.25 36.08
C SER A 99 -24.13 -6.57 36.04
N GLN A 100 -24.09 -5.27 35.72
CA GLN A 100 -22.89 -4.44 35.82
C GLN A 100 -22.95 -3.64 37.13
N ALA A 101 -22.14 -4.04 38.12
CA ALA A 101 -22.11 -3.39 39.44
C ALA A 101 -21.46 -1.99 39.42
N MET A 102 -20.68 -1.67 38.38
CA MET A 102 -20.06 -0.36 38.21
C MET A 102 -21.00 0.65 37.56
N THR A 103 -21.17 1.81 38.21
CA THR A 103 -22.00 2.89 37.70
C THR A 103 -21.37 3.60 36.49
N LYS A 104 -22.22 4.17 35.63
CA LYS A 104 -21.80 4.93 34.45
C LYS A 104 -20.90 6.10 34.82
N GLU A 105 -21.14 6.72 35.97
CA GLU A 105 -20.38 7.83 36.54
C GLU A 105 -18.98 7.38 36.92
N ARG A 106 -18.84 6.21 37.57
CA ARG A 106 -17.54 5.63 37.91
C ARG A 106 -16.78 5.17 36.67
N ILE A 107 -17.48 4.65 35.67
CA ILE A 107 -16.92 4.32 34.35
C ILE A 107 -16.50 5.59 33.60
N MET A 108 -17.21 6.71 33.75
CA MET A 108 -16.85 8.00 33.16
C MET A 108 -15.65 8.66 33.87
N GLU A 109 -15.55 8.58 35.19
CA GLU A 109 -14.34 8.93 35.94
C GLU A 109 -13.11 8.12 35.45
N MET A 110 -13.32 6.84 35.11
CA MET A 110 -12.27 6.00 34.50
C MET A 110 -12.03 6.32 33.01
N ARG A 111 -13.07 6.70 32.26
CA ARG A 111 -13.00 7.04 30.82
C ARG A 111 -12.61 8.48 30.53
N GLU A 112 -12.51 9.36 31.52
CA GLU A 112 -11.83 10.66 31.37
C GLU A 112 -10.36 10.48 30.94
N GLN A 113 -9.82 9.26 31.01
CA GLN A 113 -8.53 8.85 30.43
C GLN A 113 -8.58 8.47 28.93
N GLY A 114 -9.78 8.34 28.35
CA GLY A 114 -10.10 8.69 26.96
C GLY A 114 -10.32 7.56 25.94
N ALA A 115 -11.37 7.68 25.12
CA ALA A 115 -11.58 7.00 23.83
C ALA A 115 -12.69 7.71 22.99
N THR A 116 -12.79 7.70 21.65
CA THR A 116 -12.27 6.79 20.59
C THR A 116 -12.19 7.52 19.23
N GLY A 117 -11.22 7.16 18.38
CA GLY A 117 -11.05 7.63 16.99
C GLY A 117 -11.51 6.62 15.93
N LYS A 118 -12.69 6.01 16.13
CA LYS A 118 -13.23 4.98 15.21
C LYS A 118 -13.70 5.57 13.88
N GLU A 119 -14.07 6.85 13.85
CA GLU A 119 -14.67 7.52 12.69
C GLU A 119 -13.64 8.05 11.67
N ILE A 120 -12.38 8.26 12.08
CA ILE A 120 -11.33 8.79 11.19
C ILE A 120 -10.68 7.66 10.37
N VAL A 121 -10.63 6.44 10.92
CA VAL A 121 -9.96 5.29 10.30
C VAL A 121 -10.77 4.70 9.15
N THR A 122 -12.09 4.57 9.30
CA THR A 122 -12.99 4.19 8.20
C THR A 122 -12.88 5.19 7.05
N THR A 123 -12.87 6.49 7.35
CA THR A 123 -12.79 7.55 6.32
C THR A 123 -11.51 7.53 5.49
N ILE A 124 -10.37 7.03 6.00
CA ILE A 124 -9.11 6.99 5.24
C ILE A 124 -8.99 5.71 4.38
N VAL A 125 -9.52 4.59 4.87
CA VAL A 125 -9.56 3.32 4.11
C VAL A 125 -10.56 3.42 2.96
N ASP A 126 -11.72 4.05 3.18
CA ASP A 126 -12.81 4.16 2.20
C ASP A 126 -12.56 5.20 1.10
N ASN A 127 -11.58 6.10 1.26
CA ASN A 127 -11.30 7.19 0.29
C ASN A 127 -10.03 6.97 -0.57
N SER A 128 -9.28 5.89 -0.33
CA SER A 128 -8.21 5.48 -1.24
C SER A 128 -8.81 4.64 -2.36
N THR A 129 -8.33 4.78 -3.60
CA THR A 129 -8.71 3.88 -4.71
C THR A 129 -8.77 2.42 -4.24
N ASN A 130 -9.85 1.70 -4.56
CA ASN A 130 -10.18 0.32 -4.16
C ASN A 130 -9.15 -0.77 -4.56
N LEU A 131 -7.88 -0.43 -4.76
CA LEU A 131 -6.79 -1.37 -5.02
C LEU A 131 -6.47 -2.13 -3.73
N ARG A 132 -7.05 -3.31 -3.60
CA ARG A 132 -6.82 -4.22 -2.47
C ARG A 132 -5.46 -4.90 -2.60
N VAL A 133 -4.91 -5.38 -1.48
CA VAL A 133 -3.56 -5.96 -1.40
C VAL A 133 -3.37 -7.19 -2.29
N ASP A 134 -4.38 -8.05 -2.42
CA ASP A 134 -4.40 -9.22 -3.30
C ASP A 134 -4.39 -8.79 -4.78
N SER A 135 -5.19 -7.77 -5.14
CA SER A 135 -5.19 -7.21 -6.49
C SER A 135 -3.84 -6.58 -6.84
N LEU A 136 -3.24 -5.82 -5.93
CA LEU A 136 -1.89 -5.28 -6.11
C LEU A 136 -0.86 -6.42 -6.32
N SER A 137 -0.96 -7.49 -5.53
CA SER A 137 -0.07 -8.65 -5.65
C SER A 137 -0.20 -9.34 -7.02
N GLN A 138 -1.44 -9.51 -7.50
CA GLN A 138 -1.69 -10.05 -8.85
C GLN A 138 -1.17 -9.11 -9.94
N LEU A 139 -1.32 -7.80 -9.78
CA LEU A 139 -0.85 -6.81 -10.74
C LEU A 139 0.68 -6.88 -10.91
N LEU A 140 1.42 -6.90 -9.81
CA LEU A 140 2.89 -7.01 -9.82
C LEU A 140 3.35 -8.34 -10.44
N THR A 141 2.63 -9.42 -10.15
CA THR A 141 2.91 -10.76 -10.69
C THR A 141 2.62 -10.83 -12.19
N ALA A 142 1.49 -10.30 -12.64
CA ALA A 142 1.10 -10.26 -14.04
C ALA A 142 2.10 -9.45 -14.89
N CYS A 143 2.68 -8.40 -14.33
CA CYS A 143 3.76 -7.62 -14.97
C CYS A 143 5.17 -8.19 -14.76
N SER A 144 5.31 -9.35 -14.12
CA SER A 144 6.60 -9.99 -13.84
C SER A 144 7.60 -9.03 -13.19
N VAL A 145 7.15 -8.26 -12.19
CA VAL A 145 8.01 -7.29 -11.50
C VAL A 145 9.10 -7.99 -10.71
N ARG A 146 10.36 -7.72 -11.07
CA ARG A 146 11.56 -8.37 -10.53
C ARG A 146 12.79 -7.46 -10.59
N PRO A 147 13.81 -7.71 -9.76
CA PRO A 147 15.08 -6.97 -9.81
C PRO A 147 15.70 -6.96 -11.21
N GLY A 148 16.30 -5.83 -11.59
CA GLY A 148 16.99 -5.63 -12.86
C GLY A 148 16.09 -5.23 -14.04
N GLY A 149 14.76 -5.29 -13.89
CA GLY A 149 13.83 -4.87 -14.94
C GLY A 149 13.65 -3.35 -15.04
N ARG A 150 13.26 -2.89 -16.23
CA ARG A 150 12.85 -1.50 -16.51
C ARG A 150 11.33 -1.39 -16.56
N TYR A 151 10.69 -0.77 -15.57
CA TYR A 151 9.22 -0.70 -15.49
C TYR A 151 8.70 0.71 -15.73
N LEU A 152 7.56 0.79 -16.42
CA LEU A 152 6.79 2.01 -16.61
C LEU A 152 5.50 1.92 -15.81
N VAL A 153 5.29 2.83 -14.86
CA VAL A 153 4.07 2.90 -14.05
C VAL A 153 3.38 4.21 -14.30
N LEU A 154 2.14 4.18 -14.79
CA LEU A 154 1.24 5.33 -14.74
C LEU A 154 0.27 5.13 -13.58
N GLU A 155 0.40 5.97 -12.56
CA GLU A 155 -0.48 5.94 -11.40
C GLU A 155 -1.19 7.29 -11.24
N SER A 156 -2.50 7.24 -11.01
CA SER A 156 -3.26 8.41 -10.59
C SER A 156 -4.25 7.99 -9.51
N GLY A 157 -3.97 8.41 -8.28
CA GLY A 157 -4.93 8.33 -7.19
C GLY A 157 -4.75 7.22 -6.17
N CYS A 158 -3.72 6.38 -6.32
CA CYS A 158 -3.39 5.33 -5.35
C CYS A 158 -2.25 5.76 -4.41
N LEU A 159 -1.99 7.06 -4.27
CA LEU A 159 -1.01 7.63 -3.34
C LEU A 159 0.43 7.08 -3.51
N ALA A 160 0.78 6.69 -4.73
CA ALA A 160 2.02 6.04 -5.14
C ALA A 160 2.21 4.62 -4.60
N VAL A 161 1.15 3.91 -4.21
CA VAL A 161 1.24 2.54 -3.68
C VAL A 161 1.78 1.56 -4.73
N THR A 162 1.38 1.69 -6.00
CA THR A 162 1.88 0.81 -7.07
C THR A 162 3.35 1.13 -7.35
N VAL A 163 3.71 2.41 -7.37
CA VAL A 163 5.10 2.88 -7.54
C VAL A 163 5.99 2.34 -6.42
N ALA A 164 5.56 2.49 -5.17
CA ALA A 164 6.27 2.01 -4.00
C ALA A 164 6.44 0.48 -4.02
N ALA A 165 5.40 -0.27 -4.39
CA ALA A 165 5.47 -1.72 -4.47
C ALA A 165 6.40 -2.21 -5.59
N VAL A 166 6.42 -1.55 -6.76
CA VAL A 166 7.39 -1.87 -7.81
C VAL A 166 8.81 -1.56 -7.34
N LEU A 167 9.03 -0.41 -6.70
CA LEU A 167 10.35 -0.01 -6.20
C LEU A 167 10.90 -0.95 -5.13
N GLU A 168 10.03 -1.44 -4.23
CA GLU A 168 10.35 -2.45 -3.23
C GLU A 168 10.82 -3.75 -3.88
N ARG A 169 10.08 -4.24 -4.88
CA ARG A 169 10.43 -5.46 -5.63
C ARG A 169 11.68 -5.34 -6.49
N LEU A 170 12.04 -4.14 -6.94
CA LEU A 170 13.29 -3.87 -7.65
C LEU A 170 14.51 -3.97 -6.73
N GLY A 171 14.36 -3.59 -5.47
CA GLY A 171 15.42 -3.75 -4.46
C GLY A 171 16.72 -2.97 -4.75
N GLY A 172 16.68 -1.92 -5.57
CA GLY A 172 17.87 -1.17 -5.99
C GLY A 172 18.52 -1.66 -7.29
N HIS A 173 17.93 -2.65 -7.97
CA HIS A 173 18.40 -3.14 -9.27
C HIS A 173 17.35 -2.89 -10.35
N GLY A 174 17.76 -2.29 -11.47
CA GLY A 174 16.85 -1.91 -12.56
C GLY A 174 16.39 -0.46 -12.44
N HIS A 175 15.26 -0.13 -13.07
CA HIS A 175 14.74 1.24 -13.05
C HIS A 175 13.22 1.29 -13.18
N LEU A 176 12.62 2.27 -12.52
CA LEU A 176 11.19 2.57 -12.53
C LEU A 176 10.96 4.00 -13.01
N VAL A 177 10.22 4.15 -14.11
CA VAL A 177 9.70 5.43 -14.57
C VAL A 177 8.26 5.58 -14.07
N HIS A 178 8.04 6.54 -13.18
CA HIS A 178 6.71 6.92 -12.70
C HIS A 178 6.16 8.08 -13.54
N LEU A 179 5.15 7.77 -14.35
CA LEU A 179 4.35 8.77 -15.03
C LEU A 179 3.27 9.29 -14.08
N PHE A 180 3.22 10.60 -13.92
CA PHE A 180 2.23 11.27 -13.08
C PHE A 180 1.50 12.35 -13.87
N GLN A 181 0.34 12.77 -13.34
CA GLN A 181 -0.44 13.89 -13.85
C GLN A 181 -0.73 14.85 -12.69
N GLY A 182 -0.62 16.17 -12.94
CA GLY A 182 -1.04 17.19 -11.97
C GLY A 182 0.10 17.97 -11.29
N GLY A 183 1.11 18.40 -12.04
CA GLY A 183 2.11 19.36 -11.57
C GLY A 183 3.20 18.76 -10.68
N THR A 184 2.86 17.85 -9.76
CA THR A 184 3.83 17.13 -8.92
C THR A 184 3.49 15.63 -8.82
N PRO A 185 4.50 14.74 -8.72
CA PRO A 185 4.25 13.32 -8.53
C PRO A 185 3.71 13.07 -7.12
N GLN A 186 2.71 12.19 -7.01
CA GLN A 186 2.33 11.64 -5.70
C GLN A 186 3.45 10.75 -5.19
N ARG A 187 3.79 10.86 -3.89
CA ARG A 187 4.88 10.10 -3.26
C ARG A 187 4.57 9.57 -1.88
N HIS A 188 3.35 9.75 -1.36
CA HIS A 188 3.00 9.42 0.01
C HIS A 188 3.42 8.00 0.44
N ALA A 189 3.14 6.98 -0.38
CA ALA A 189 3.56 5.61 -0.09
C ALA A 189 5.08 5.40 -0.22
N VAL A 190 5.72 6.06 -1.19
CA VAL A 190 7.18 6.00 -1.37
C VAL A 190 7.89 6.61 -0.16
N ASP A 191 7.42 7.76 0.31
CA ASP A 191 7.99 8.49 1.45
C ASP A 191 7.62 7.84 2.80
N ALA A 192 6.55 7.04 2.83
CA ALA A 192 6.15 6.23 3.99
C ALA A 192 7.07 5.03 4.19
N ILE A 193 7.60 4.44 3.10
CA ILE A 193 8.55 3.34 3.15
C ILE A 193 9.95 3.88 3.43
N ASN A 194 10.74 3.14 4.20
CA ASN A 194 12.12 3.50 4.54
C ASN A 194 13.10 3.09 3.41
N PHE A 195 12.83 3.49 2.17
CA PHE A 195 13.74 3.17 1.06
C PHE A 195 15.15 3.71 1.30
N THR A 196 16.15 2.94 0.90
CA THR A 196 17.54 3.36 0.86
C THR A 196 17.77 4.35 -0.29
N SER A 197 18.87 5.09 -0.23
CA SER A 197 19.27 5.99 -1.32
C SER A 197 19.42 5.26 -2.65
N ASP A 198 19.94 4.03 -2.62
CA ASP A 198 20.13 3.19 -3.81
C ASP A 198 18.78 2.75 -4.41
N GLN A 199 17.82 2.36 -3.56
CA GLN A 199 16.46 2.06 -4.03
C GLN A 199 15.78 3.30 -4.62
N LEU A 200 15.92 4.47 -4.00
CA LEU A 200 15.38 5.72 -4.54
C LEU A 200 16.09 6.16 -5.83
N ALA A 201 17.35 5.75 -6.03
CA ALA A 201 18.09 5.98 -7.28
C ALA A 201 17.45 5.33 -8.50
N CYS A 202 16.76 4.21 -8.31
CA CYS A 202 16.03 3.53 -9.38
C CYS A 202 14.74 4.22 -9.81
N LEU A 203 14.27 5.27 -9.12
CA LEU A 203 13.01 5.94 -9.45
C LEU A 203 13.28 7.23 -10.23
N SER A 204 12.64 7.43 -11.38
CA SER A 204 12.52 8.74 -12.03
C SER A 204 11.05 9.08 -12.28
N CYS A 205 10.71 10.37 -12.15
CA CYS A 205 9.35 10.85 -12.34
C CYS A 205 9.25 11.70 -13.61
N LEU A 206 8.17 11.53 -14.37
CA LEU A 206 7.93 12.28 -15.60
C LEU A 206 6.45 12.69 -15.70
N ASP A 207 6.20 13.97 -15.95
CA ASP A 207 4.83 14.46 -16.19
C ASP A 207 4.33 13.89 -17.52
N LEU A 208 3.16 13.25 -17.50
CA LEU A 208 2.54 12.67 -18.69
C LEU A 208 2.37 13.71 -19.80
N ARG A 209 2.12 14.99 -19.45
CA ARG A 209 2.02 16.07 -20.44
C ARG A 209 3.34 16.30 -21.16
N THR A 210 4.46 16.35 -20.42
CA THR A 210 5.82 16.47 -20.98
C THR A 210 6.12 15.34 -21.95
N LEU A 211 5.73 14.11 -21.60
CA LEU A 211 5.88 12.96 -22.50
C LEU A 211 5.06 13.12 -23.79
N MET A 212 3.83 13.65 -23.69
CA MET A 212 2.91 13.80 -24.82
C MET A 212 3.23 14.99 -25.72
N THR A 213 3.81 16.07 -25.20
CA THR A 213 4.02 17.34 -25.95
C THR A 213 5.45 17.56 -26.44
N HIS A 214 6.40 16.67 -26.15
CA HIS A 214 7.83 16.82 -26.50
C HIS A 214 8.53 18.09 -25.96
N HIS A 215 7.90 18.85 -25.06
CA HIS A 215 8.48 20.08 -24.50
C HIS A 215 9.17 19.80 -23.14
N PRO A 216 10.46 20.12 -22.96
CA PRO A 216 11.14 19.96 -21.67
C PRO A 216 10.45 20.80 -20.58
N ALA A 217 10.49 20.29 -19.34
CA ALA A 217 9.74 20.81 -18.20
C ALA A 217 10.19 22.22 -17.76
N ASP A 218 9.24 22.98 -17.18
CA ASP A 218 9.45 24.31 -16.61
C ASP A 218 10.27 24.21 -15.29
N PRO A 219 11.44 24.88 -15.17
CA PRO A 219 12.38 24.71 -14.06
C PRO A 219 11.96 25.36 -12.71
N THR A 220 10.76 25.96 -12.62
CA THR A 220 10.40 26.88 -11.53
C THR A 220 9.65 26.26 -10.34
N ALA A 221 9.47 24.93 -10.26
CA ALA A 221 8.75 24.26 -9.17
C ALA A 221 9.70 23.73 -8.07
N SER A 222 9.39 24.04 -6.80
CA SER A 222 10.20 23.67 -5.64
C SER A 222 10.44 22.16 -5.49
N ALA A 223 11.69 21.79 -5.19
CA ALA A 223 12.15 20.41 -5.11
C ALA A 223 11.77 19.76 -3.75
N PRO A 224 11.18 18.55 -3.74
CA PRO A 224 11.23 17.68 -2.57
C PRO A 224 12.61 17.03 -2.45
N ALA A 225 12.96 16.59 -1.24
CA ALA A 225 14.28 16.04 -0.90
C ALA A 225 14.62 14.78 -1.72
N TYR A 226 15.43 14.94 -2.76
CA TYR A 226 16.07 13.88 -3.51
C TYR A 226 17.44 14.33 -4.05
N THR A 227 18.32 13.38 -4.39
CA THR A 227 19.66 13.61 -4.93
C THR A 227 19.65 14.20 -6.35
N ARG A 228 18.55 14.07 -7.12
CA ARG A 228 18.39 14.64 -8.46
C ARG A 228 17.33 15.73 -8.51
N THR A 229 17.57 16.74 -9.35
CA THR A 229 16.58 17.77 -9.64
C THR A 229 15.43 17.20 -10.49
N ARG A 230 14.27 17.85 -10.48
CA ARG A 230 13.13 17.45 -11.31
C ARG A 230 13.45 17.41 -12.81
N CYS A 231 14.34 18.31 -13.25
CA CYS A 231 14.82 18.37 -14.63
C CYS A 231 15.59 17.09 -14.97
N GLU A 232 16.58 16.74 -14.14
CA GLU A 232 17.38 15.52 -14.29
C GLU A 232 16.51 14.25 -14.26
N ASP A 233 15.50 14.19 -13.38
CA ASP A 233 14.55 13.08 -13.33
C ASP A 233 13.77 12.94 -14.64
N SER A 234 13.29 14.06 -15.19
CA SER A 234 12.52 14.08 -16.43
C SER A 234 13.38 13.68 -17.63
N GLU A 235 14.61 14.19 -17.72
CA GLU A 235 15.57 13.86 -18.77
C GLU A 235 15.95 12.38 -18.72
N LEU A 236 16.25 11.84 -17.54
CA LEU A 236 16.54 10.42 -17.39
C LEU A 236 15.36 9.55 -17.83
N ALA A 237 14.14 9.90 -17.40
CA ALA A 237 12.93 9.19 -17.80
C ALA A 237 12.70 9.23 -19.32
N LEU A 238 12.88 10.39 -19.96
CA LEU A 238 12.75 10.54 -21.41
C LEU A 238 13.81 9.72 -22.16
N ASN A 239 15.06 9.75 -21.71
CA ASN A 239 16.14 8.95 -22.30
C ASN A 239 15.82 7.46 -22.22
N MET A 240 15.32 6.98 -21.08
CA MET A 240 14.89 5.59 -20.93
C MET A 240 13.72 5.23 -21.85
N LEU A 241 12.68 6.06 -21.90
CA LEU A 241 11.52 5.82 -22.75
C LEU A 241 11.89 5.86 -24.24
N SER A 242 12.89 6.64 -24.63
CA SER A 242 13.36 6.75 -26.00
C SER A 242 13.92 5.43 -26.54
N SER A 243 14.46 4.56 -25.66
CA SER A 243 14.90 3.20 -26.04
C SER A 243 13.75 2.31 -26.51
N LYS A 244 12.52 2.53 -26.00
CA LYS A 244 11.33 1.67 -26.21
C LYS A 244 11.53 0.21 -25.77
N GLU A 245 12.41 -0.01 -24.79
CA GLU A 245 12.75 -1.34 -24.30
C GLU A 245 12.30 -1.58 -22.84
N MET A 246 11.17 -0.99 -22.44
CA MET A 246 10.64 -1.25 -21.10
C MET A 246 10.25 -2.74 -20.96
N ASP A 247 10.55 -3.33 -19.81
CA ASP A 247 10.30 -4.73 -19.49
C ASP A 247 8.88 -4.99 -18.98
N GLY A 248 8.17 -3.96 -18.54
CA GLY A 248 6.79 -4.07 -18.07
C GLY A 248 6.07 -2.71 -17.98
N LEU A 249 4.76 -2.72 -18.21
CA LEU A 249 3.89 -1.54 -18.13
C LEU A 249 2.74 -1.77 -17.15
N LEU A 250 2.65 -0.96 -16.11
CA LEU A 250 1.55 -0.99 -15.14
C LEU A 250 0.72 0.30 -15.23
N LEU A 251 -0.60 0.16 -15.33
CA LEU A 251 -1.55 1.28 -15.29
C LEU A 251 -2.51 1.15 -14.10
N CYS A 252 -2.49 2.14 -13.21
CA CYS A 252 -3.39 2.27 -12.07
C CYS A 252 -3.92 3.70 -12.00
N CYS A 253 -4.86 4.03 -12.89
CA CYS A 253 -5.32 5.41 -13.07
C CYS A 253 -6.83 5.55 -12.91
N ARG A 254 -7.29 6.74 -12.47
CA ARG A 254 -8.72 7.10 -12.39
C ARG A 254 -9.33 7.44 -13.75
N GLN A 255 -8.48 7.79 -14.71
CA GLN A 255 -8.83 8.11 -16.08
C GLN A 255 -9.19 6.84 -16.86
N HIS A 256 -9.94 7.01 -17.95
CA HIS A 256 -10.25 5.91 -18.85
C HIS A 256 -8.97 5.30 -19.48
N PRO A 257 -8.69 4.00 -19.29
CA PRO A 257 -7.36 3.45 -19.55
C PRO A 257 -7.03 3.21 -21.04
N VAL A 258 -8.02 3.10 -21.93
CA VAL A 258 -7.82 2.66 -23.32
C VAL A 258 -6.77 3.47 -24.09
N ASN A 259 -6.92 4.79 -24.13
CA ASN A 259 -6.04 5.65 -24.94
C ASN A 259 -4.64 5.77 -24.32
N LEU A 260 -4.57 5.79 -22.99
CA LEU A 260 -3.32 5.82 -22.24
C LEU A 260 -2.52 4.54 -22.48
N LEU A 261 -3.18 3.38 -22.37
CA LEU A 261 -2.57 2.08 -22.63
C LEU A 261 -2.05 1.99 -24.07
N ARG A 262 -2.88 2.36 -25.06
CA ARG A 262 -2.47 2.37 -26.48
C ARG A 262 -1.27 3.27 -26.71
N TYR A 263 -1.26 4.47 -26.12
CA TYR A 263 -0.13 5.39 -26.24
C TYR A 263 1.13 4.80 -25.62
N LEU A 264 1.05 4.29 -24.38
CA LEU A 264 2.21 3.84 -23.60
C LEU A 264 2.77 2.49 -24.05
N LEU A 265 1.97 1.65 -24.70
CA LEU A 265 2.45 0.38 -25.29
C LEU A 265 3.60 0.57 -26.29
N ARG A 266 3.77 1.76 -26.89
CA ARG A 266 4.89 2.04 -27.79
C ARG A 266 6.27 1.95 -27.13
N PHE A 267 6.33 2.15 -25.81
CA PHE A 267 7.58 2.15 -25.04
C PHE A 267 7.93 0.78 -24.46
N LEU A 268 6.99 -0.16 -24.48
CA LEU A 268 7.18 -1.52 -24.00
C LEU A 268 7.93 -2.34 -25.06
N ALA A 269 8.91 -3.17 -24.67
CA ALA A 269 9.54 -4.11 -25.60
C ALA A 269 8.56 -5.20 -26.07
N VAL A 270 8.90 -5.87 -27.17
CA VAL A 270 8.18 -7.07 -27.64
C VAL A 270 8.37 -8.21 -26.64
N SER A 271 7.39 -9.09 -26.52
CA SER A 271 7.34 -10.21 -25.56
C SER A 271 7.32 -9.78 -24.09
N ARG A 272 6.93 -8.53 -23.80
CA ARG A 272 6.84 -8.01 -22.44
C ARG A 272 5.40 -7.84 -21.97
N PRO A 273 5.13 -8.09 -20.68
CA PRO A 273 3.80 -7.99 -20.13
C PRO A 273 3.37 -6.54 -19.90
N PHE A 274 2.07 -6.33 -19.94
CA PHE A 274 1.43 -5.15 -19.37
C PHE A 274 0.27 -5.59 -18.48
N ALA A 275 -0.05 -4.77 -17.49
CA ALA A 275 -1.18 -4.98 -16.61
C ALA A 275 -1.86 -3.65 -16.26
N VAL A 276 -3.19 -3.64 -16.29
CA VAL A 276 -4.02 -2.46 -16.09
C VAL A 276 -5.04 -2.79 -15.01
N PHE A 277 -5.01 -2.02 -13.93
CA PHE A 277 -5.99 -2.08 -12.86
C PHE A 277 -7.12 -1.08 -13.11
N CYS A 278 -8.35 -1.49 -12.86
CA CYS A 278 -9.51 -0.60 -12.78
C CYS A 278 -10.48 -1.08 -11.70
N PRO A 279 -11.08 -0.18 -10.90
CA PRO A 279 -12.16 -0.58 -9.98
C PRO A 279 -13.39 -1.16 -10.68
N TYR A 280 -13.58 -0.84 -11.97
CA TYR A 280 -14.74 -1.22 -12.77
C TYR A 280 -14.32 -2.15 -13.92
N LYS A 281 -15.19 -3.09 -14.28
CA LYS A 281 -14.89 -4.12 -15.29
C LYS A 281 -15.06 -3.60 -16.70
N GLU A 282 -16.05 -2.73 -16.92
CA GLU A 282 -16.49 -2.23 -18.21
C GLU A 282 -15.36 -1.51 -18.97
N PRO A 283 -14.58 -0.59 -18.35
CA PRO A 283 -13.44 0.04 -19.02
C PRO A 283 -12.34 -0.96 -19.44
N LEU A 284 -12.19 -2.06 -18.69
CA LEU A 284 -11.21 -3.10 -19.03
C LEU A 284 -11.66 -3.97 -20.20
N LEU A 285 -12.97 -4.16 -20.40
CA LEU A 285 -13.49 -4.85 -21.57
C LEU A 285 -13.22 -4.02 -22.84
N GLU A 286 -13.39 -2.71 -22.78
CA GLU A 286 -12.99 -1.83 -23.89
C GLU A 286 -11.49 -1.90 -24.16
N CYS A 287 -10.66 -1.87 -23.11
CA CYS A 287 -9.22 -2.09 -23.24
C CYS A 287 -8.92 -3.46 -23.86
N TYR A 288 -9.61 -4.52 -23.46
CA TYR A 288 -9.41 -5.86 -23.99
C TYR A 288 -9.57 -5.87 -25.52
N PHE A 289 -10.69 -5.36 -26.03
CA PHE A 289 -10.93 -5.33 -27.48
C PHE A 289 -9.95 -4.40 -28.20
N ALA A 290 -9.63 -3.25 -27.61
CA ALA A 290 -8.63 -2.35 -28.15
C ALA A 290 -7.24 -3.02 -28.28
N MET A 291 -6.77 -3.69 -27.22
CA MET A 291 -5.46 -4.34 -27.21
C MET A 291 -5.42 -5.56 -28.12
N LYS A 292 -6.55 -6.28 -28.26
CA LYS A 292 -6.70 -7.36 -29.23
C LYS A 292 -6.55 -6.83 -30.66
N ALA A 293 -7.13 -5.67 -30.98
CA ALA A 293 -6.98 -5.02 -32.28
C ALA A 293 -5.56 -4.50 -32.54
N GLU A 294 -4.83 -4.11 -31.48
CA GLU A 294 -3.39 -3.77 -31.57
C GLU A 294 -2.49 -5.01 -31.76
N GLY A 295 -3.04 -6.22 -31.60
CA GLY A 295 -2.34 -7.48 -31.80
C GLY A 295 -1.76 -8.10 -30.52
N CYS A 296 -2.05 -7.56 -29.34
CA CYS A 296 -1.60 -8.14 -28.08
C CYS A 296 -2.20 -9.54 -27.85
N ILE A 297 -1.42 -10.43 -27.23
CA ILE A 297 -1.82 -11.83 -27.00
C ILE A 297 -2.04 -12.13 -25.52
N MET A 298 -2.67 -13.28 -25.27
CA MET A 298 -2.95 -13.79 -23.92
C MET A 298 -3.66 -12.77 -23.02
N LEU A 299 -4.57 -11.99 -23.61
CA LEU A 299 -5.36 -11.01 -22.89
C LEU A 299 -6.29 -11.72 -21.89
N LYS A 300 -6.26 -11.29 -20.63
CA LYS A 300 -7.09 -11.83 -19.54
C LYS A 300 -7.61 -10.70 -18.68
N VAL A 301 -8.92 -10.70 -18.43
CA VAL A 301 -9.55 -9.86 -17.39
C VAL A 301 -9.85 -10.75 -16.19
N THR A 302 -9.29 -10.40 -15.03
CA THR A 302 -9.40 -11.20 -13.80
C THR A 302 -9.85 -10.33 -12.63
N GLU A 303 -10.58 -10.94 -11.70
CA GLU A 303 -10.91 -10.40 -10.38
C GLU A 303 -10.36 -11.36 -9.32
N THR A 304 -10.00 -10.84 -8.15
CA THR A 304 -9.63 -11.65 -6.98
C THR A 304 -10.62 -11.48 -5.84
N TRP A 305 -10.88 -12.57 -5.14
CA TRP A 305 -11.71 -12.59 -3.93
C TRP A 305 -10.81 -12.95 -2.75
N LEU A 306 -10.89 -12.17 -1.68
CA LEU A 306 -10.11 -12.35 -0.46
C LEU A 306 -11.07 -12.56 0.70
N ARG A 307 -10.86 -13.63 1.49
CA ARG A 307 -11.69 -13.97 2.65
C ARG A 307 -10.84 -14.13 3.90
N ASN A 308 -11.11 -13.33 4.93
CA ASN A 308 -10.46 -13.43 6.23
C ASN A 308 -11.18 -14.46 7.11
N TYR A 309 -10.42 -15.15 7.94
CA TYR A 309 -10.92 -16.17 8.86
C TYR A 309 -10.50 -15.83 10.29
N GLN A 310 -11.46 -15.89 11.21
CA GLN A 310 -11.17 -16.04 12.62
C GLN A 310 -10.77 -17.49 12.87
N VAL A 311 -9.62 -17.71 13.49
CA VAL A 311 -9.11 -19.04 13.84
C VAL A 311 -8.84 -19.04 15.33
N LEU A 312 -9.84 -19.48 16.09
CA LEU A 312 -9.78 -19.66 17.54
C LEU A 312 -10.34 -21.05 17.87
N PRO A 313 -9.86 -21.69 18.96
CA PRO A 313 -10.43 -22.96 19.43
C PRO A 313 -11.95 -22.87 19.55
N GLU A 314 -12.67 -23.83 18.94
CA GLU A 314 -14.13 -23.92 18.92
C GLU A 314 -14.89 -22.68 18.35
N ARG A 315 -14.19 -21.71 17.76
CA ARG A 315 -14.76 -20.44 17.24
C ARG A 315 -14.18 -20.07 15.88
N THR A 316 -13.90 -21.06 15.04
CA THR A 316 -13.33 -20.85 13.70
C THR A 316 -14.42 -20.60 12.67
N HIS A 317 -14.42 -19.41 12.06
CA HIS A 317 -15.36 -19.05 11.00
C HIS A 317 -14.83 -17.86 10.17
N PRO A 318 -15.36 -17.60 8.97
CA PRO A 318 -15.03 -16.40 8.22
C PRO A 318 -15.49 -15.13 8.93
N GLU A 319 -14.81 -14.00 8.70
CA GLU A 319 -15.31 -12.70 9.15
C GLU A 319 -16.69 -12.39 8.52
N ILE A 320 -17.60 -11.80 9.30
CA ILE A 320 -19.00 -11.57 8.89
C ILE A 320 -19.11 -10.42 7.89
N ASN A 321 -18.35 -9.34 8.10
CA ASN A 321 -18.34 -8.16 7.23
C ASN A 321 -17.02 -8.09 6.45
N MET A 322 -17.12 -7.98 5.14
CA MET A 322 -15.97 -7.98 4.23
C MET A 322 -16.11 -6.92 3.14
N SER A 323 -14.98 -6.48 2.58
CA SER A 323 -14.99 -5.64 1.38
C SER A 323 -15.41 -6.48 0.16
N GLY A 324 -16.35 -5.96 -0.63
CA GLY A 324 -16.91 -6.67 -1.78
C GLY A 324 -15.89 -6.92 -2.90
N GLY A 325 -15.49 -5.87 -3.63
CA GLY A 325 -14.58 -5.99 -4.77
C GLY A 325 -13.19 -5.41 -4.50
N GLY A 326 -12.15 -6.14 -4.88
CA GLY A 326 -10.76 -5.65 -4.90
C GLY A 326 -10.39 -4.92 -6.20
N GLY A 327 -11.36 -4.72 -7.09
CA GLY A 327 -11.18 -4.25 -8.46
C GLY A 327 -10.77 -5.35 -9.43
N TYR A 328 -10.54 -4.97 -10.69
CA TYR A 328 -10.30 -5.86 -11.81
C TYR A 328 -8.94 -5.56 -12.45
N ILE A 329 -8.33 -6.57 -13.06
CA ILE A 329 -7.04 -6.48 -13.73
C ILE A 329 -7.16 -7.02 -15.14
N LEU A 330 -6.77 -6.22 -16.14
CA LEU A 330 -6.48 -6.67 -17.49
C LEU A 330 -4.98 -6.91 -17.60
N SER A 331 -4.57 -8.08 -18.09
CA SER A 331 -3.16 -8.38 -18.38
C SER A 331 -3.00 -8.98 -19.76
N GLY A 332 -1.81 -8.84 -20.34
CA GLY A 332 -1.47 -9.42 -21.64
C GLY A 332 -0.01 -9.18 -22.02
N PHE A 333 0.38 -9.65 -23.20
CA PHE A 333 1.73 -9.51 -23.73
C PHE A 333 1.75 -8.72 -25.03
N LYS A 334 2.69 -7.78 -25.14
CA LYS A 334 2.98 -7.10 -26.40
C LYS A 334 3.72 -8.06 -27.34
N VAL A 335 3.30 -8.13 -28.59
CA VAL A 335 3.99 -8.88 -29.64
C VAL A 335 4.32 -7.99 -30.82
N ASP A 336 5.25 -8.42 -31.67
CA ASP A 336 5.52 -7.72 -32.91
C ASP A 336 4.46 -8.08 -33.95
N ARG A 337 3.79 -7.05 -34.47
CA ARG A 337 2.77 -7.19 -35.51
C ARG A 337 3.38 -7.37 -36.90
N SER A 338 4.65 -7.01 -37.08
CA SER A 338 5.34 -7.09 -38.38
C SER A 338 5.50 -8.53 -38.88
N LEU A 339 5.63 -9.50 -37.96
CA LEU A 339 5.82 -10.93 -38.25
C LEU A 339 4.56 -11.63 -38.80
N ASN A 340 3.36 -11.05 -38.64
CA ASN A 340 2.09 -11.62 -39.14
C ASN A 340 1.83 -11.33 -40.63
N ARG A 341 2.77 -10.71 -41.37
CA ARG A 341 2.61 -10.34 -42.78
C ARG A 341 3.28 -11.27 -43.78
N ALA A 342 3.96 -12.33 -43.36
CA ALA A 342 4.42 -13.35 -44.31
C ALA A 342 3.20 -14.18 -44.75
N PRO A 343 2.76 -14.11 -46.03
CA PRO A 343 1.80 -15.09 -46.52
C PRO A 343 2.46 -16.47 -46.38
N VAL A 344 1.74 -17.40 -45.76
CA VAL A 344 2.07 -18.82 -45.85
C VAL A 344 2.03 -19.16 -47.33
N THR A 345 3.20 -19.41 -47.90
CA THR A 345 3.30 -19.95 -49.26
C THR A 345 3.17 -21.45 -49.10
N ASP A 346 2.04 -21.99 -49.56
CA ASP A 346 1.81 -23.43 -49.70
C ASP A 346 2.76 -24.05 -50.74
#